data_AF-A0A3P6EX06-F1
#
_entry.id   AF-A0A3P6EX06-F1
#
_cell.length_a   1.000
_cell.length_b   1.000
_cell.length_c   1.000
_cell.angle_alpha   90.00
_cell.angle_beta   90.00
_cell.angle_gamma   90.00
#
_symmetry.space_group_name_H-M   'P 1'
#
loop_
_entity.id
_entity.type
_entity.pdbx_description
1 polymer ?
#
loop_
_entity_poly.entity_id
_entity_poly.type
_entity_poly.pdbx_seq_one_letter_code
_entity_poly.pdbx_strand_id
1 'polypeptide(L)'
;MIKLLMEMVDGVAYNNIDEIHFNKGYLVDLSKDARREFSGVVYHEVVHSLLSNGMGQAPVCIIKRIADYVRLKEDHAPDHWVGSGGGDKWDKGYDVTSRFLEYCNELMDVFVVELHKKMNDGYSENIKNNFMRYIWFST
;
A
#
# COMPACT_ATOMS: atom_id res chain seq x y z
N MET A 1 -20.46 -0.84 -0.36
CA MET A 1 -20.25 -2.30 -0.37
C MET A 1 -19.14 -2.56 -1.37
N ILE A 2 -18.06 -3.25 -0.99
CA ILE A 2 -16.98 -3.56 -1.94
C ILE A 2 -17.30 -4.89 -2.63
N LYS A 3 -17.15 -4.94 -3.96
CA LYS A 3 -17.35 -6.14 -4.77
C LYS A 3 -16.00 -6.67 -5.23
N LEU A 4 -15.87 -8.00 -5.27
CA LEU A 4 -14.73 -8.69 -5.87
C LEU A 4 -15.21 -9.47 -7.09
N LEU A 5 -14.63 -9.15 -8.24
CA LEU A 5 -14.91 -9.74 -9.55
C LEU A 5 -13.69 -10.55 -10.00
N MET A 6 -13.91 -11.82 -10.32
CA MET A 6 -12.85 -12.72 -10.81
C MET A 6 -12.97 -12.87 -12.34
N GLU A 7 -12.04 -12.28 -13.09
CA GLU A 7 -12.15 -12.19 -14.55
C GLU A 7 -10.79 -12.22 -15.27
N MET A 8 -10.80 -12.25 -16.61
CA MET A 8 -9.57 -12.13 -17.39
C MET A 8 -9.31 -10.66 -17.68
N VAL A 9 -8.28 -10.10 -17.05
CA VAL A 9 -7.88 -8.70 -17.21
C VAL A 9 -6.37 -8.61 -17.40
N ASP A 10 -5.87 -7.44 -17.79
CA ASP A 10 -4.44 -7.18 -17.83
C ASP A 10 -3.88 -6.98 -16.41
N GLY A 11 -2.66 -7.48 -16.17
CA GLY A 11 -1.99 -7.37 -14.87
C GLY A 11 -2.52 -8.35 -13.81
N VAL A 12 -2.31 -8.02 -12.54
CA VAL A 12 -2.65 -8.88 -11.39
C VAL A 12 -4.07 -8.60 -10.88
N ALA A 13 -4.36 -7.34 -10.58
CA ALA A 13 -5.67 -6.85 -10.22
C ALA A 13 -5.72 -5.33 -10.44
N TYR A 14 -6.93 -4.76 -10.43
CA TYR A 14 -7.13 -3.32 -10.31
C TYR A 14 -8.40 -3.02 -9.52
N ASN A 15 -8.45 -1.80 -8.99
CA ASN A 15 -9.59 -1.25 -8.28
C ASN A 15 -10.28 -0.15 -9.09
N ASN A 16 -11.60 -0.10 -9.02
CA ASN A 16 -12.44 0.99 -9.46
C ASN A 16 -13.44 1.36 -8.37
N ILE A 17 -13.04 2.27 -7.47
CA ILE A 17 -13.86 2.81 -6.36
C ILE A 17 -14.30 1.71 -5.40
N ASP A 18 -15.36 0.98 -5.70
CA ASP A 18 -15.93 -0.10 -4.88
C ASP A 18 -15.89 -1.47 -5.57
N GLU A 19 -15.28 -1.57 -6.75
CA GLU A 19 -15.13 -2.80 -7.50
C GLU A 19 -13.65 -3.19 -7.62
N ILE A 20 -13.32 -4.39 -7.14
CA ILE A 20 -12.00 -5.00 -7.28
C ILE A 20 -12.09 -6.05 -8.38
N HIS A 21 -11.27 -5.90 -9.41
CA HIS A 21 -11.18 -6.80 -10.55
C HIS A 21 -9.88 -7.59 -10.44
N PHE A 22 -9.98 -8.87 -10.09
CA PHE A 22 -8.84 -9.76 -9.89
C PHE A 22 -8.65 -10.63 -11.13
N ASN A 23 -7.43 -10.67 -11.67
CA ASN A 23 -7.11 -11.52 -12.80
C ASN A 23 -7.10 -13.00 -12.39
N LYS A 24 -8.15 -13.74 -12.75
CA LYS A 24 -8.23 -15.18 -12.44
C LYS A 24 -7.13 -15.99 -13.14
N GLY A 25 -6.60 -15.50 -14.27
CA GLY A 25 -5.47 -16.12 -14.98
C GLY A 25 -4.18 -16.06 -14.15
N TYR A 26 -3.96 -14.97 -13.42
CA TYR A 26 -2.78 -14.81 -12.57
C TYR A 26 -2.68 -15.90 -11.49
N LEU A 27 -3.81 -16.33 -10.91
CA LEU A 27 -3.82 -17.38 -9.89
C LEU A 27 -3.42 -18.76 -10.42
N VAL A 28 -3.63 -19.02 -11.72
CA VAL A 28 -3.31 -20.31 -12.35
C VAL A 28 -1.79 -20.49 -12.44
N ASP A 29 -1.05 -19.38 -12.56
CA ASP A 29 0.41 -19.39 -12.75
C ASP A 29 1.20 -19.34 -11.44
N LEU A 30 0.53 -19.24 -10.28
CA LEU A 30 1.19 -19.18 -8.98
C LEU A 30 1.69 -20.56 -8.52
N SER A 31 3.00 -20.76 -8.59
CA SER A 31 3.66 -22.01 -8.19
C SER A 31 3.78 -22.22 -6.68
N LYS A 32 3.64 -21.16 -5.86
CA LYS A 32 3.75 -21.22 -4.39
C LYS A 32 2.74 -20.29 -3.73
N ASP A 33 2.03 -20.83 -2.74
CA ASP A 33 1.08 -20.15 -1.84
C ASP A 33 0.14 -19.12 -2.49
N ALA A 34 -0.68 -19.60 -3.43
CA ALA A 34 -1.71 -18.80 -4.09
C ALA A 34 -2.68 -18.13 -3.11
N ARG A 35 -2.88 -18.71 -1.92
CA ARG A 35 -3.75 -18.13 -0.88
C ARG A 35 -3.13 -16.85 -0.33
N ARG A 36 -1.86 -16.89 0.07
CA ARG A 36 -1.16 -15.71 0.61
C ARG A 36 -1.07 -14.58 -0.42
N GLU A 37 -0.77 -14.91 -1.67
CA GLU A 37 -0.73 -13.90 -2.74
C GLU A 37 -2.12 -13.30 -3.01
N PHE A 38 -3.14 -14.15 -3.16
CA PHE A 38 -4.52 -13.70 -3.35
C PHE A 38 -4.98 -12.79 -2.21
N SER A 39 -4.78 -13.23 -0.96
CA SER A 39 -5.10 -12.42 0.21
C SER A 39 -4.37 -11.08 0.17
N GLY A 40 -3.05 -11.08 -0.04
CA GLY A 40 -2.25 -9.87 -0.08
C GLY A 40 -2.70 -8.86 -1.13
N VAL A 41 -3.00 -9.33 -2.35
CA VAL A 41 -3.54 -8.47 -3.41
C VAL A 41 -4.92 -7.96 -3.05
N VAL A 42 -5.81 -8.78 -2.48
CA VAL A 42 -7.13 -8.32 -2.04
C VAL A 42 -7.02 -7.24 -0.95
N TYR A 43 -6.12 -7.41 0.03
CA TYR A 43 -5.85 -6.36 1.03
C TYR A 43 -5.38 -5.06 0.37
N HIS A 44 -4.45 -5.15 -0.59
CA HIS A 44 -3.98 -3.98 -1.35
C HIS A 44 -5.14 -3.27 -2.07
N GLU A 45 -5.97 -4.00 -2.80
CA GLU A 45 -7.07 -3.42 -3.58
C GLU A 45 -8.23 -2.90 -2.71
N VAL A 46 -8.49 -3.52 -1.56
CA VAL A 46 -9.46 -3.00 -0.57
C VAL A 46 -9.00 -1.65 -0.02
N VAL A 47 -7.70 -1.45 0.19
CA VAL A 47 -7.20 -0.13 0.62
C VAL A 47 -7.47 0.94 -0.42
N HIS A 48 -7.35 0.65 -1.72
CA HIS A 48 -7.72 1.61 -2.77
C HIS A 48 -9.19 2.04 -2.68
N SER A 49 -10.09 1.14 -2.26
CA SER A 49 -11.50 1.46 -2.02
C SER A 49 -11.76 2.30 -0.77
N LEU A 50 -10.90 2.20 0.24
CA LEU A 50 -11.12 2.82 1.56
C LEU A 50 -10.35 4.13 1.75
N LEU A 51 -9.24 4.30 1.05
CA LEU A 51 -8.34 5.43 1.21
C LEU A 51 -8.83 6.63 0.41
N SER A 52 -8.84 7.82 1.01
CA SER A 52 -9.01 9.07 0.26
C SER A 52 -7.89 9.25 -0.76
N ASN A 53 -8.24 9.63 -2.00
CA ASN A 53 -7.27 10.02 -3.02
C ASN A 53 -6.80 11.49 -2.88
N GLY A 54 -7.03 12.14 -1.74
CA GLY A 54 -6.60 13.51 -1.52
C GLY A 54 -7.39 14.53 -2.34
N MET A 55 -8.68 14.31 -2.59
CA MET A 55 -9.46 15.09 -3.57
C MET A 55 -8.82 15.09 -4.97
N GLY A 56 -8.20 13.96 -5.34
CA GLY A 56 -7.43 13.80 -6.58
C GLY A 56 -6.04 14.44 -6.57
N GLN A 57 -5.59 15.00 -5.44
CA GLN A 57 -4.30 15.68 -5.31
C GLN A 57 -3.20 14.77 -4.75
N ALA A 58 -3.56 13.66 -4.11
CA ALA A 58 -2.56 12.77 -3.54
C ALA A 58 -1.76 12.09 -4.67
N PRO A 59 -0.42 12.10 -4.59
CA PRO A 59 0.40 11.35 -5.52
C PRO A 59 -0.02 9.87 -5.52
N VAL A 60 -0.33 9.35 -6.71
CA VAL A 60 -0.73 7.93 -6.90
C VAL A 60 0.28 6.98 -6.24
N CYS A 61 1.57 7.35 -6.22
CA CYS A 61 2.58 6.57 -5.54
C CYS A 61 2.28 6.37 -4.05
N ILE A 62 1.88 7.42 -3.30
CA ILE A 62 1.59 7.35 -1.87
C ILE A 62 0.40 6.44 -1.59
N ILE A 63 -0.67 6.56 -2.39
CA ILE A 63 -1.85 5.70 -2.29
C ILE A 63 -1.44 4.23 -2.43
N LYS A 64 -0.70 3.90 -3.49
CA LYS A 64 -0.18 2.53 -3.72
C LYS A 64 0.68 2.02 -2.57
N ARG A 65 1.51 2.88 -1.99
CA ARG A 65 2.41 2.51 -0.88
C ARG A 65 1.67 2.23 0.42
N ILE A 66 0.59 2.95 0.72
CA ILE A 66 -0.25 2.66 1.88
C ILE A 66 -0.93 1.30 1.70
N ALA A 67 -1.40 0.99 0.49
CA ALA A 67 -1.97 -0.31 0.16
C ALA A 67 -0.95 -1.45 0.34
N ASP A 68 0.29 -1.27 -0.13
CA ASP A 68 1.38 -2.22 0.08
C ASP A 68 1.81 -2.37 1.55
N TYR A 69 1.72 -1.29 2.35
CA TYR A 69 1.97 -1.32 3.78
C TYR A 69 0.93 -2.18 4.52
N VAL A 70 -0.36 -2.06 4.19
CA VAL A 70 -1.39 -2.90 4.82
C VAL A 70 -1.18 -4.37 4.46
N ARG A 71 -0.86 -4.65 3.19
CA ARG A 71 -0.46 -6.00 2.76
C ARG A 71 0.73 -6.54 3.56
N LEU A 72 1.71 -5.70 3.85
CA LEU A 72 2.87 -6.07 4.69
C LEU A 72 2.46 -6.38 6.13
N LYS A 73 1.66 -5.52 6.76
CA LYS A 73 1.24 -5.65 8.16
C LYS A 73 0.41 -6.89 8.45
N GLU A 74 -0.28 -7.42 7.43
CA GLU A 74 -1.08 -8.64 7.50
C GLU A 74 -0.28 -9.88 7.05
N ASP A 75 1.06 -9.82 7.12
CA ASP A 75 1.98 -10.93 6.81
C ASP A 75 1.91 -11.46 5.34
N HIS A 76 1.39 -10.64 4.43
CA HIS A 76 1.20 -11.01 3.02
C HIS A 76 2.26 -10.41 2.07
N ALA A 77 3.40 -9.95 2.58
CA ALA A 77 4.51 -9.47 1.76
C ALA A 77 5.05 -10.57 0.81
N PRO A 78 5.16 -10.32 -0.51
CA PRO A 78 5.83 -11.21 -1.45
C PRO A 78 7.24 -11.61 -1.00
N ASP A 79 7.64 -12.85 -1.26
CA ASP A 79 8.94 -13.40 -0.81
C ASP A 79 10.16 -12.65 -1.35
N HIS A 80 10.01 -11.93 -2.47
CA HIS A 80 11.09 -11.15 -3.09
C HIS A 80 11.23 -9.73 -2.51
N TRP A 81 10.35 -9.31 -1.61
CA TRP A 81 10.44 -8.00 -0.97
C TRP A 81 11.65 -7.91 -0.07
N VAL A 82 12.31 -6.75 -0.04
CA VAL A 82 13.40 -6.51 0.91
C VAL A 82 12.95 -6.67 2.37
N GLY A 83 13.90 -7.10 3.20
CA GLY A 83 13.75 -7.07 4.65
C GLY A 83 13.81 -5.64 5.21
N SER A 84 13.52 -5.51 6.51
CA SER A 84 13.61 -4.24 7.24
C SER A 84 15.00 -3.63 7.12
N GLY A 85 15.07 -2.31 6.88
CA GLY A 85 16.33 -1.60 6.63
C GLY A 85 16.95 -1.83 5.24
N GLY A 86 16.31 -2.61 4.36
CA GLY A 86 16.75 -2.81 2.98
C GLY A 86 16.41 -1.65 2.05
N GLY A 87 17.23 -1.47 1.01
CA GLY A 87 17.07 -0.43 -0.02
C GLY A 87 17.89 0.84 0.24
N ASP A 88 18.10 1.62 -0.82
CA ASP A 88 19.00 2.80 -0.77
C ASP A 88 18.24 4.12 -0.59
N LYS A 89 16.91 4.10 -0.78
CA LYS A 89 16.06 5.29 -0.73
C LYS A 89 14.66 4.90 -0.32
N TRP A 90 14.10 5.60 0.66
CA TRP A 90 12.80 5.27 1.27
C TRP A 90 11.65 5.20 0.25
N ASP A 91 11.76 5.89 -0.88
CA ASP A 91 10.76 5.93 -1.92
C ASP A 91 11.07 5.08 -3.17
N LYS A 92 11.96 4.09 -3.06
CA LYS A 92 12.35 3.22 -4.18
C LYS A 92 11.62 1.88 -4.11
N GLY A 93 10.66 1.66 -5.01
CA GLY A 93 9.92 0.40 -5.07
C GLY A 93 8.85 0.25 -4.00
N TYR A 94 8.05 -0.81 -4.14
CA TYR A 94 6.91 -1.11 -3.27
C TYR A 94 7.38 -1.59 -1.89
N ASP A 95 8.32 -2.52 -1.89
CA ASP A 95 8.89 -3.17 -0.71
C ASP A 95 9.61 -2.21 0.23
N VAL A 96 10.57 -1.42 -0.26
CA VAL A 96 11.32 -0.46 0.57
C VAL A 96 10.37 0.56 1.19
N THR A 97 9.36 1.01 0.45
CA THR A 97 8.45 2.01 0.98
C THR A 97 7.50 1.44 2.04
N SER A 98 6.99 0.22 1.84
CA SER A 98 6.16 -0.43 2.87
C SER A 98 6.93 -0.63 4.16
N ARG A 99 8.21 -1.03 4.07
CA ARG A 99 9.11 -1.15 5.22
C ARG A 99 9.39 0.19 5.89
N PHE A 100 9.49 1.26 5.12
CA PHE A 100 9.63 2.60 5.66
C PHE A 100 8.37 3.08 6.38
N LEU A 101 7.18 2.79 5.86
CA LEU A 101 5.92 3.11 6.53
C LEU A 101 5.75 2.29 7.82
N GLU A 102 6.17 1.02 7.81
CA GLU A 102 6.27 0.18 9.00
C GLU A 102 7.17 0.80 10.07
N TYR A 103 8.39 1.20 9.70
CA TYR A 103 9.29 1.92 10.61
C TYR A 103 8.68 3.21 11.17
N CYS A 104 8.05 4.04 10.33
CA CYS A 104 7.37 5.24 10.80
C CYS A 104 6.24 4.93 11.79
N ASN A 105 5.52 3.83 11.57
CA ASN A 105 4.46 3.39 12.47
C ASN A 105 5.00 2.78 13.77
N GLU A 106 6.21 2.21 13.78
CA GLU A 106 6.89 1.79 15.01
C GLU A 106 7.31 3.01 15.88
N LEU A 107 7.70 4.11 15.23
CA LEU A 107 8.04 5.37 15.92
C LEU A 107 6.79 6.10 16.43
N MET A 108 5.70 6.07 15.65
CA MET A 108 4.41 6.66 16.01
C MET A 108 3.30 5.72 15.54
N ASP A 109 2.69 4.98 16.47
CA ASP A 109 1.72 3.91 16.19
C ASP A 109 0.52 4.34 15.32
N VAL A 110 0.21 5.64 15.31
CA VAL A 110 -0.89 6.23 14.55
C VAL A 110 -0.44 6.87 13.23
N PHE A 111 0.80 6.69 12.79
CA PHE A 111 1.38 7.42 11.66
C PHE A 111 0.60 7.24 10.35
N VAL A 112 0.33 6.01 9.95
CA VAL A 112 -0.41 5.73 8.70
C VAL A 112 -1.87 6.17 8.83
N VAL A 113 -2.44 6.11 10.02
CA VAL A 113 -3.80 6.61 10.30
C VAL A 113 -3.86 8.13 10.15
N GLU A 114 -2.91 8.86 10.72
CA GLU A 114 -2.82 10.31 10.61
C GLU A 114 -2.50 10.77 9.18
N LEU A 115 -1.73 10.00 8.42
CA LEU A 115 -1.55 10.21 6.99
C LEU A 115 -2.88 10.20 6.25
N HIS A 116 -3.64 9.13 6.43
CA HIS A 116 -4.93 8.96 5.78
C HIS A 116 -5.88 10.09 6.17
N LYS A 117 -5.99 10.41 7.46
CA LYS A 117 -6.83 11.53 7.92
C LYS A 117 -6.45 12.84 7.24
N LYS A 118 -5.16 13.16 7.15
CA LYS A 118 -4.68 14.37 6.48
C LYS A 118 -5.00 14.38 4.99
N MET A 119 -5.12 13.23 4.35
CA MET A 119 -5.53 13.10 2.95
C MET A 119 -7.04 13.29 2.74
N ASN A 120 -7.88 13.33 3.78
CA ASN A 120 -9.32 13.56 3.61
C ASN A 120 -9.65 14.99 3.18
N ASP A 121 -8.86 15.96 3.62
CA ASP A 121 -9.07 17.39 3.34
C ASP A 121 -8.26 17.91 2.12
N GLY A 122 -7.68 16.98 1.35
CA GLY A 122 -6.74 17.28 0.26
C GLY A 122 -5.32 16.82 0.57
N TYR A 123 -4.43 16.86 -0.42
CA TYR A 123 -3.00 16.53 -0.22
C TYR A 123 -2.13 17.76 -0.45
N SER A 124 -1.16 17.99 0.43
CA SER A 124 -0.16 19.04 0.26
C SER A 124 1.25 18.53 0.53
N GLU A 125 2.24 19.20 -0.06
CA GLU A 125 3.67 18.89 0.14
C GLU A 125 4.10 19.05 1.60
N ASN A 126 3.34 19.79 2.41
CA ASN A 126 3.53 19.84 3.85
C ASN A 126 3.26 18.50 4.54
N ILE A 127 2.38 17.65 4.02
CA ILE A 127 2.19 16.28 4.52
C ILE A 127 3.50 15.50 4.33
N LYS A 128 4.07 15.51 3.13
CA LYS A 128 5.37 14.91 2.83
C LYS A 128 6.51 15.50 3.66
N ASN A 129 6.55 16.81 3.85
CA ASN A 129 7.60 17.45 4.65
C ASN A 129 7.48 17.12 6.14
N ASN A 130 6.26 17.01 6.67
CA ASN A 130 6.03 16.56 8.04
C ASN A 130 6.48 15.11 8.22
N PHE A 131 6.21 14.24 7.25
CA PHE A 131 6.72 12.87 7.20
C PHE A 131 8.24 12.83 7.38
N MET A 132 8.96 13.55 6.52
CA MET A 132 10.42 13.63 6.57
C MET A 132 10.94 14.24 7.88
N ARG A 133 10.21 15.19 8.47
CA ARG A 133 10.57 15.80 9.77
C ARG A 133 10.50 14.81 10.92
N TYR A 134 9.46 13.99 11.02
CA TYR A 134 9.35 13.01 12.12
C TYR A 134 10.53 12.03 12.13
N ILE A 135 11.06 11.69 10.96
CA ILE A 135 12.22 10.81 10.83
C ILE A 135 13.50 11.51 11.28
N TRP A 136 13.70 12.78 10.91
CA TRP A 136 14.89 13.54 11.30
C TRP A 136 15.02 13.76 12.81
N PHE A 137 13.90 13.81 13.54
CA PHE A 137 13.91 13.94 15.00
C PHE A 137 13.99 12.59 15.75
N SER A 138 13.93 11.47 15.02
CA SER A 138 13.94 10.12 15.60
C SER A 138 15.26 9.37 15.39
N THR A 139 16.25 10.01 14.76
CA THR A 139 17.64 9.52 14.55
C THR A 139 18.63 10.42 15.25
#